data_AF-A0A1Y1KRG8-F1
#
_entry.id   AF-A0A1Y1KRG8-F1
#
_cell.length_a   1.000
_cell.length_b   1.000
_cell.length_c   1.000
_cell.angle_alpha   90.00
_cell.angle_beta   90.00
_cell.angle_gamma   90.00
#
_symmetry.space_group_name_H-M   'P 1'
#
loop_
_entity.id
_entity.type
_entity.pdbx_description
1 polymer ?
#
loop_
_entity_poly.entity_id
_entity_poly.type
_entity_poly.pdbx_seq_one_letter_code
_entity_poly.pdbx_strand_id
1 'polypeptide(L)'
;MNIGLALALSATIALVTSQIYFPTEELDQIFESATKKNQPLRPSSDHDATDPDSTVSNAIAKLTLDINRATGKLPNLAFSPYNIAGVLAPILLGSIGQTSDEISNLLGFDERFRLKNDNLEIHRQLRRFSQKIGLITGFGDTIVYKSVIFVQEDYPIRKEYELAANYFYQTKVLKVDFQRNPAAAQTFINTWVANNTFGIIPTLLESTPRPSTKAVIAGTLYFKGAWDKPFLKGGSTWRPFYTNGRTSRSTSKVMMMYNGGEFPYYKSKDLQVEILGLPYKGGNTMYVILPQDSNINKLRYLENYLTPVQLLALVNATKPTEVVVAFPKMQVSATLHLAQTLRNLGARSLFDPNTSNLALITPGFTTRFGGVYQPRRTTTQSPPNWNNQLIFARFNDQTSCQRVYDFITRKYRCYSEVRRPRAAQSQFPQTSPLDFLDRLKEDHRQLSANPQQANPGLYAEEFIHKTFIDITEEGTEAVAASGIGINRSGGQVTFRCDVPFLFFIYQKETKMILFWGSVTSPEPSAPSDSK
;
A
#
# COMPACT_ATOMS: atom_id res chain seq x y z
N MET A 1 -34.40 64.66 26.60
CA MET A 1 -35.75 64.26 27.05
C MET A 1 -35.94 62.78 26.73
N ASN A 2 -36.78 62.09 27.49
CA ASN A 2 -36.81 60.62 27.63
C ASN A 2 -37.20 59.79 26.37
N ILE A 3 -36.59 58.60 26.27
CA ILE A 3 -37.18 57.23 26.11
C ILE A 3 -38.07 56.98 24.86
N GLY A 4 -37.99 55.86 24.12
CA GLY A 4 -37.25 54.59 24.22
C GLY A 4 -37.66 53.71 23.01
N LEU A 5 -37.68 52.37 22.99
CA LEU A 5 -37.08 51.30 23.78
C LEU A 5 -37.23 50.00 22.95
N ALA A 6 -36.16 49.23 22.69
CA ALA A 6 -36.28 47.86 22.15
C ALA A 6 -35.05 47.02 22.54
N LEU A 7 -35.26 46.05 23.43
CA LEU A 7 -34.24 45.12 23.91
C LEU A 7 -34.26 43.83 23.10
N ALA A 8 -33.08 43.32 22.74
CA ALA A 8 -32.86 41.93 22.38
C ALA A 8 -31.65 41.41 23.15
N LEU A 9 -31.87 40.52 24.12
CA LEU A 9 -30.77 39.83 24.80
C LEU A 9 -30.19 38.76 23.86
N SER A 10 -28.87 38.73 23.73
CA SER A 10 -28.14 37.52 23.33
C SER A 10 -27.25 37.07 24.49
N ALA A 11 -27.39 35.81 24.89
CA ALA A 11 -26.62 35.23 25.98
C ALA A 11 -25.25 34.76 25.48
N THR A 12 -24.19 35.11 26.20
CA THR A 12 -22.82 34.64 25.94
C THR A 12 -22.64 33.19 26.40
N ILE A 13 -22.20 32.32 25.50
CA ILE A 13 -21.61 31.02 25.84
C ILE A 13 -20.12 31.09 25.50
N ALA A 14 -19.29 31.04 26.54
CA ALA A 14 -17.83 31.00 26.38
C ALA A 14 -17.37 29.57 26.06
N LEU A 15 -16.79 29.38 24.88
CA LEU A 15 -16.06 28.15 24.54
C LEU A 15 -14.55 28.41 24.66
N VAL A 16 -13.95 27.84 25.71
CA VAL A 16 -12.51 27.84 25.91
C VAL A 16 -11.88 26.89 24.89
N THR A 17 -11.16 27.43 23.91
CA THR A 17 -10.38 26.65 22.95
C THR A 17 -8.95 26.47 23.47
N SER A 18 -8.64 25.29 24.00
CA SER A 18 -7.26 24.90 24.27
C SER A 18 -6.53 24.64 22.95
N GLN A 19 -5.83 25.65 22.42
CA GLN A 19 -4.96 25.49 21.27
C GLN A 19 -3.82 24.50 21.58
N ILE A 20 -3.74 23.42 20.80
CA ILE A 20 -2.62 22.49 20.82
C ILE A 20 -1.50 23.11 19.98
N TYR A 21 -0.40 23.49 20.64
CA TYR A 21 0.76 24.08 19.99
C TYR A 21 1.63 22.98 19.37
N PHE A 22 1.88 23.05 18.06
CA PHE A 22 2.75 22.12 17.33
C PHE A 22 4.03 22.84 16.89
N PRO A 23 5.23 22.38 17.29
CA PRO A 23 6.49 22.91 16.77
C PRO A 23 6.87 22.20 15.46
N THR A 24 6.90 22.93 14.33
CA THR A 24 7.13 22.33 12.99
C THR A 24 8.12 23.08 12.08
N GLU A 25 8.86 24.10 12.54
CA GLU A 25 9.71 24.91 11.63
C GLU A 25 11.24 24.87 11.91
N GLU A 26 11.71 24.46 13.09
CA GLU A 26 13.15 24.47 13.40
C GLU A 26 13.94 23.27 12.84
N LEU A 27 13.30 22.12 12.60
CA LEU A 27 14.01 20.91 12.16
C LEU A 27 14.41 20.94 10.68
N ASP A 28 13.61 21.53 9.81
CA ASP A 28 13.87 21.52 8.36
C ASP A 28 15.02 22.48 7.97
N GLN A 29 15.16 23.62 8.66
CA GLN A 29 16.25 24.57 8.42
C GLN A 29 17.64 23.99 8.74
N ILE A 30 17.73 23.09 9.72
CA ILE A 30 18.98 22.42 10.09
C ILE A 30 19.49 21.54 8.95
N PHE A 31 18.60 20.81 8.25
CA PHE A 31 18.98 19.91 7.16
C PHE A 31 19.47 20.64 5.90
N GLU A 32 18.91 21.80 5.55
CA GLU A 32 19.42 22.60 4.42
C GLU A 32 20.82 23.17 4.68
N SER A 33 21.17 23.45 5.94
CA SER A 33 22.48 24.00 6.28
C SER A 33 23.61 22.97 6.09
N ALA A 34 23.32 21.69 6.34
CA ALA A 34 24.29 20.59 6.25
C ALA A 34 24.66 20.22 4.80
N THR A 35 23.76 20.43 3.83
CA THR A 35 23.98 20.06 2.42
C THR A 35 24.79 21.08 1.62
N LYS A 36 24.97 22.31 2.12
CA LYS A 36 25.62 23.42 1.39
C LYS A 36 27.15 23.47 1.44
N LYS A 37 27.84 22.48 2.05
CA LYS A 37 29.29 22.58 2.35
C LYS A 37 30.25 21.72 1.52
N ASN A 38 29.80 20.93 0.55
CA ASN A 38 30.67 20.19 -0.37
C ASN A 38 30.58 20.76 -1.80
N GLN A 39 31.70 21.28 -2.31
CA GLN A 39 31.82 21.72 -3.71
C GLN A 39 31.71 20.53 -4.69
N PRO A 40 31.18 20.74 -5.90
CA PRO A 40 31.10 19.69 -6.90
C PRO A 40 32.50 19.36 -7.45
N LEU A 41 33.00 18.16 -7.13
CA LEU A 41 34.09 17.55 -7.88
C LEU A 41 33.61 17.23 -9.31
N ARG A 42 34.48 17.46 -10.29
CA ARG A 42 34.19 17.23 -11.71
C ARG A 42 33.79 15.77 -11.96
N PRO A 43 32.86 15.49 -12.90
CA PRO A 43 32.50 14.11 -13.23
C PRO A 43 33.71 13.41 -13.88
N SER A 44 34.24 12.40 -13.20
CA SER A 44 35.04 11.36 -13.83
C SER A 44 34.12 10.41 -14.60
N SER A 45 34.54 10.03 -15.81
CA SER A 45 33.78 9.18 -16.70
C SER A 45 33.86 7.71 -16.29
N ASP A 46 32.90 7.23 -15.51
CA ASP A 46 32.63 5.79 -15.35
C ASP A 46 31.12 5.51 -15.39
N HIS A 47 30.71 4.68 -16.35
CA HIS A 47 29.32 4.30 -16.60
C HIS A 47 28.85 3.17 -15.67
N ASP A 48 28.57 3.44 -14.39
CA ASP A 48 27.70 2.54 -13.60
C ASP A 48 26.99 3.18 -12.38
N ALA A 49 26.71 4.48 -12.44
CA ALA A 49 25.89 5.16 -11.42
C ALA A 49 24.38 4.98 -11.72
N THR A 50 23.79 3.85 -11.31
CA THR A 50 22.35 3.64 -11.39
C THR A 50 21.60 4.66 -10.52
N ASP A 51 20.80 5.52 -11.17
CA ASP A 51 19.87 6.46 -10.55
C ASP A 51 19.09 5.78 -9.39
N PRO A 52 19.15 6.29 -8.14
CA PRO A 52 18.47 5.65 -7.01
C PRO A 52 16.95 5.51 -7.20
N ASP A 53 16.32 6.46 -7.90
CA ASP A 53 14.88 6.38 -8.22
C ASP A 53 14.61 5.24 -9.21
N SER A 54 15.53 4.98 -10.14
CA SER A 54 15.45 3.85 -11.06
C SER A 54 15.56 2.49 -10.34
N THR A 55 16.28 2.43 -9.22
CA THR A 55 16.39 1.19 -8.42
C THR A 55 15.04 0.85 -7.78
N VAL A 56 14.43 1.80 -7.06
CA VAL A 56 13.14 1.59 -6.38
C VAL A 56 12.01 1.32 -7.38
N SER A 57 11.91 2.11 -8.46
CA SER A 57 10.87 1.92 -9.49
C SER A 57 10.98 0.58 -10.21
N ASN A 58 12.18 0.13 -10.59
CA ASN A 58 12.38 -1.20 -11.18
C ASN A 58 12.02 -2.32 -10.20
N ALA A 59 12.35 -2.16 -8.92
CA ALA A 59 12.03 -3.12 -7.87
C ALA A 59 10.50 -3.27 -7.68
N ILE A 60 9.77 -2.16 -7.66
CA ILE A 60 8.29 -2.15 -7.62
C ILE A 60 7.68 -2.72 -8.92
N ALA A 61 8.22 -2.39 -10.09
CA ALA A 61 7.76 -2.94 -11.36
C ALA A 61 7.96 -4.47 -11.44
N LYS A 62 9.07 -4.99 -10.90
CA LYS A 62 9.29 -6.44 -10.74
C LYS A 62 8.24 -7.06 -9.81
N LEU A 63 8.05 -6.51 -8.60
CA LEU A 63 7.04 -6.97 -7.64
C LEU A 63 5.63 -6.98 -8.26
N THR A 64 5.31 -5.95 -9.06
CA THR A 64 4.03 -5.85 -9.79
C THR A 64 3.82 -7.04 -10.71
N LEU A 65 4.80 -7.34 -11.57
CA LEU A 65 4.68 -8.43 -12.55
C LEU A 65 4.70 -9.81 -11.88
N ASP A 66 5.49 -9.98 -10.82
CA ASP A 66 5.55 -11.23 -10.06
C ASP A 66 4.22 -11.52 -9.33
N ILE A 67 3.60 -10.52 -8.69
CA ILE A 67 2.25 -10.64 -8.12
C ILE A 67 1.21 -10.88 -9.21
N ASN A 68 1.29 -10.17 -10.33
CA ASN A 68 0.35 -10.33 -11.46
C ASN A 68 0.37 -11.76 -12.00
N ARG A 69 1.54 -12.35 -12.27
CA ARG A 69 1.67 -13.74 -12.73
C ARG A 69 1.12 -14.74 -11.71
N ALA A 70 1.35 -14.50 -10.43
CA ALA A 70 0.85 -15.38 -9.36
C ALA A 70 -0.68 -15.26 -9.14
N THR A 71 -1.31 -14.15 -9.53
CA THR A 71 -2.74 -13.87 -9.30
C THR A 71 -3.62 -13.86 -10.57
N GLY A 72 -3.03 -13.84 -11.78
CA GLY A 72 -3.68 -13.68 -13.10
C GLY A 72 -4.64 -14.80 -13.56
N LYS A 73 -5.11 -15.63 -12.63
CA LYS A 73 -6.24 -16.54 -12.84
C LYS A 73 -7.60 -15.86 -12.64
N LEU A 74 -7.64 -14.71 -11.96
CA LEU A 74 -8.88 -13.95 -11.72
C LEU A 74 -9.44 -13.33 -13.02
N PRO A 75 -10.78 -13.11 -13.13
CA PRO A 75 -11.40 -12.51 -14.33
C PRO A 75 -11.03 -11.03 -14.50
N ASN A 76 -11.13 -10.26 -13.42
CA ASN A 76 -10.56 -8.93 -13.32
C ASN A 76 -9.55 -8.94 -12.17
N LEU A 77 -8.46 -8.20 -12.33
CA LEU A 77 -7.43 -8.03 -11.33
C LEU A 77 -7.19 -6.53 -11.17
N ALA A 78 -7.12 -6.04 -9.93
CA ALA A 78 -6.59 -4.72 -9.63
C ALA A 78 -5.84 -4.78 -8.29
N PHE A 79 -4.70 -4.10 -8.22
CA PHE A 79 -3.97 -3.89 -6.97
C PHE A 79 -3.07 -2.67 -7.05
N SER A 80 -2.64 -2.19 -5.88
CA SER A 80 -1.58 -1.20 -5.75
C SER A 80 -0.28 -1.88 -5.31
N PRO A 81 0.72 -2.07 -6.21
CA PRO A 81 2.02 -2.60 -5.82
C PRO A 81 2.76 -1.63 -4.87
N TYR A 82 2.54 -0.33 -4.99
CA TYR A 82 3.04 0.67 -4.05
C TYR A 82 2.49 0.47 -2.63
N ASN A 83 1.18 0.24 -2.47
CA ASN A 83 0.57 -0.05 -1.16
C ASN A 83 1.11 -1.37 -0.57
N ILE A 84 1.24 -2.41 -1.39
CA ILE A 84 1.77 -3.72 -0.95
C ILE A 84 3.21 -3.59 -0.46
N ALA A 85 4.07 -2.91 -1.23
CA ALA A 85 5.45 -2.64 -0.83
C ALA A 85 5.52 -1.76 0.42
N GLY A 86 4.66 -0.75 0.52
CA GLY A 86 4.55 0.13 1.68
C GLY A 86 4.13 -0.58 2.97
N VAL A 87 3.39 -1.69 2.90
CA VAL A 87 3.06 -2.56 4.03
C VAL A 87 4.20 -3.54 4.36
N LEU A 88 4.90 -4.06 3.35
CA LEU A 88 6.05 -4.95 3.54
C LEU A 88 7.29 -4.23 4.09
N ALA A 89 7.46 -2.93 3.81
CA ALA A 89 8.66 -2.19 4.17
C ALA A 89 8.83 -1.95 5.70
N PRO A 90 7.78 -1.62 6.48
CA PRO A 90 7.83 -1.69 7.95
C PRO A 90 8.08 -3.09 8.52
N ILE A 91 7.70 -4.16 7.81
CA ILE A 91 8.00 -5.54 8.22
C ILE A 91 9.49 -5.83 8.01
N LEU A 92 10.04 -5.45 6.84
CA LEU A 92 11.47 -5.57 6.55
C LEU A 92 12.31 -4.88 7.64
N LEU A 93 11.95 -3.65 8.01
CA LEU A 93 12.58 -2.87 9.08
C LEU A 93 12.58 -3.59 10.44
N GLY A 94 11.57 -4.44 10.65
CA GLY A 94 11.36 -5.23 11.86
C GLY A 94 12.03 -6.61 11.86
N SER A 95 12.64 -7.01 10.75
CA SER A 95 13.06 -8.39 10.47
C SER A 95 14.57 -8.59 10.43
N ILE A 96 15.03 -9.81 10.76
CA ILE A 96 16.45 -10.20 10.73
C ILE A 96 16.65 -11.56 10.05
N GLY A 97 17.89 -11.81 9.60
CA GLY A 97 18.30 -13.07 8.96
C GLY A 97 17.46 -13.42 7.73
N GLN A 98 17.13 -14.70 7.56
CA GLN A 98 16.37 -15.22 6.42
C GLN A 98 15.07 -14.44 6.15
N THR A 99 14.33 -14.02 7.18
CA THR A 99 13.09 -13.25 6.99
C THR A 99 13.34 -11.87 6.38
N SER A 100 14.45 -11.22 6.74
CA SER A 100 14.85 -9.95 6.14
C SER A 100 15.27 -10.13 4.69
N ASP A 101 16.10 -11.14 4.42
CA ASP A 101 16.60 -11.44 3.08
C ASP A 101 15.47 -11.81 2.11
N GLU A 102 14.53 -12.65 2.53
CA GLU A 102 13.36 -13.03 1.73
C GLU A 102 12.46 -11.83 1.39
N ILE A 103 12.18 -10.95 2.36
CA ILE A 103 11.35 -9.75 2.13
C ILE A 103 12.09 -8.72 1.26
N SER A 104 13.40 -8.55 1.47
CA SER A 104 14.26 -7.68 0.66
C SER A 104 14.27 -8.12 -0.81
N ASN A 105 14.53 -9.40 -1.05
CA ASN A 105 14.55 -9.98 -2.40
C ASN A 105 13.16 -9.90 -3.07
N LEU A 106 12.07 -10.13 -2.31
CA LEU A 106 10.69 -9.96 -2.78
C LEU A 106 10.40 -8.52 -3.22
N LEU A 107 10.83 -7.54 -2.42
CA LEU A 107 10.74 -6.12 -2.73
C LEU A 107 11.66 -5.68 -3.88
N GLY A 108 12.50 -6.57 -4.41
CA GLY A 108 13.41 -6.32 -5.54
C GLY A 108 14.80 -5.80 -5.16
N PHE A 109 15.13 -5.74 -3.87
CA PHE A 109 16.46 -5.40 -3.37
C PHE A 109 17.28 -6.69 -3.20
N ASP A 110 18.05 -7.03 -4.23
CA ASP A 110 18.80 -8.27 -4.31
C ASP A 110 20.02 -8.33 -3.37
N GLU A 111 20.72 -9.47 -3.38
CA GLU A 111 21.94 -9.65 -2.58
C GLU A 111 23.06 -8.68 -2.97
N ARG A 112 23.17 -8.29 -4.25
CA ARG A 112 24.19 -7.33 -4.70
C ARG A 112 23.93 -5.94 -4.13
N PHE A 113 22.65 -5.54 -4.06
CA PHE A 113 22.26 -4.30 -3.39
C PHE A 113 22.57 -4.37 -1.89
N ARG A 114 22.20 -5.46 -1.20
CA ARG A 114 22.46 -5.64 0.23
C ARG A 114 23.95 -5.66 0.57
N LEU A 115 24.79 -6.36 -0.19
CA LEU A 115 26.25 -6.44 0.05
C LEU A 115 26.98 -5.10 -0.16
N LYS A 116 26.44 -4.19 -0.98
CA LYS A 116 27.02 -2.88 -1.25
C LYS A 116 26.63 -1.78 -0.25
N ASN A 117 25.59 -1.99 0.57
CA ASN A 117 24.93 -0.93 1.34
C ASN A 117 24.71 -1.31 2.81
N ASP A 118 24.43 -0.33 3.68
CA ASP A 118 23.97 -0.63 5.04
C ASP A 118 22.50 -1.09 5.05
N ASN A 119 22.10 -1.89 6.05
CA ASN A 119 20.73 -2.43 6.15
C ASN A 119 19.64 -1.34 6.26
N LEU A 120 20.02 -0.09 6.59
CA LEU A 120 19.10 1.05 6.62
C LEU A 120 18.96 1.75 5.27
N GLU A 121 19.84 1.49 4.29
CA GLU A 121 19.81 2.21 3.00
C GLU A 121 18.54 1.89 2.19
N ILE A 122 18.06 0.64 2.21
CA ILE A 122 16.74 0.28 1.63
C ILE A 122 15.64 1.18 2.22
N HIS A 123 15.65 1.36 3.54
CA HIS A 123 14.68 2.19 4.25
C HIS A 123 14.84 3.69 3.92
N ARG A 124 16.07 4.19 3.74
CA ARG A 124 16.34 5.58 3.29
C ARG A 124 15.85 5.82 1.87
N GLN A 125 16.11 4.90 0.95
CA GLN A 125 15.68 5.01 -0.45
C GLN A 125 14.15 5.04 -0.52
N LEU A 126 13.48 4.09 0.13
CA LEU A 126 12.01 4.05 0.21
C LEU A 126 11.42 5.31 0.86
N ARG A 127 12.06 5.87 1.92
CA ARG A 127 11.61 7.14 2.52
C ARG A 127 11.76 8.32 1.57
N ARG A 128 12.94 8.56 1.00
CA ARG A 128 13.21 9.65 0.04
C ARG A 128 12.19 9.65 -1.09
N PHE A 129 11.87 8.44 -1.55
CA PHE A 129 10.97 8.19 -2.66
C PHE A 129 9.50 8.41 -2.29
N SER A 130 9.06 7.95 -1.10
CA SER A 130 7.74 8.29 -0.55
C SER A 130 7.58 9.80 -0.34
N GLN A 131 8.63 10.52 0.05
CA GLN A 131 8.63 11.98 0.17
C GLN A 131 8.46 12.65 -1.21
N LYS A 132 9.14 12.17 -2.26
CA LYS A 132 8.94 12.66 -3.64
C LYS A 132 7.49 12.52 -4.11
N ILE A 133 6.86 11.35 -3.89
CA ILE A 133 5.44 11.15 -4.24
C ILE A 133 4.54 12.15 -3.48
N GLY A 134 4.76 12.34 -2.17
CA GLY A 134 3.98 13.27 -1.36
C GLY A 134 4.19 14.76 -1.67
N LEU A 135 5.25 15.14 -2.39
CA LEU A 135 5.44 16.51 -2.89
C LEU A 135 4.68 16.77 -4.20
N ILE A 136 4.39 15.72 -4.97
CA ILE A 136 3.80 15.85 -6.32
C ILE A 136 2.25 15.86 -6.26
N THR A 137 1.66 15.49 -5.13
CA THR A 137 0.20 15.53 -4.87
C THR A 137 -0.41 16.94 -4.75
N GLY A 138 0.36 17.99 -5.03
CA GLY A 138 -0.11 19.38 -5.03
C GLY A 138 -0.70 19.86 -6.38
N PHE A 139 -0.50 19.12 -7.47
CA PHE A 139 -0.69 19.64 -8.84
C PHE A 139 -2.03 19.26 -9.52
N GLY A 140 -3.02 18.77 -8.76
CA GLY A 140 -4.38 18.51 -9.26
C GLY A 140 -4.85 17.05 -9.15
N ASP A 141 -3.94 16.13 -8.85
CA ASP A 141 -4.27 14.76 -8.44
C ASP A 141 -4.05 14.61 -6.93
N THR A 142 -4.96 13.91 -6.25
CA THR A 142 -4.83 13.56 -4.83
C THR A 142 -4.33 12.13 -4.72
N ILE A 143 -3.13 11.92 -4.15
CA ILE A 143 -2.68 10.60 -3.68
C ILE A 143 -2.56 10.67 -2.16
N VAL A 144 -3.25 9.78 -1.44
CA VAL A 144 -3.12 9.68 0.02
C VAL A 144 -2.74 8.25 0.39
N TYR A 145 -1.48 8.07 0.77
CA TYR A 145 -1.00 6.84 1.38
C TYR A 145 -1.02 6.96 2.91
N LYS A 146 -1.53 5.94 3.60
CA LYS A 146 -1.51 5.82 5.07
C LYS A 146 -1.22 4.39 5.46
N SER A 147 -0.40 4.19 6.51
CA SER A 147 -0.14 2.88 7.08
C SER A 147 -0.13 2.90 8.61
N VAL A 148 -0.65 1.83 9.21
CA VAL A 148 -0.72 1.63 10.66
C VAL A 148 -0.48 0.16 11.00
N ILE A 149 0.22 -0.06 12.12
CA ILE A 149 0.38 -1.37 12.76
C ILE A 149 -0.54 -1.37 13.99
N PHE A 150 -1.63 -2.12 13.93
CA PHE A 150 -2.47 -2.40 15.09
C PHE A 150 -1.85 -3.56 15.86
N VAL A 151 -1.65 -3.41 17.17
CA VAL A 151 -0.98 -4.38 18.03
C VAL A 151 -1.83 -4.67 19.25
N GLN A 152 -1.87 -5.94 19.66
CA GLN A 152 -2.53 -6.36 20.89
C GLN A 152 -2.09 -5.49 22.09
N GLU A 153 -3.05 -5.04 22.90
CA GLU A 153 -2.86 -4.03 23.95
C GLU A 153 -1.64 -4.32 24.84
N ASP A 154 -1.57 -5.52 25.40
CA ASP A 154 -0.53 -6.00 26.32
C ASP A 154 0.73 -6.57 25.63
N TYR A 155 0.77 -6.57 24.29
CA TYR A 155 1.89 -7.12 23.53
C TYR A 155 3.08 -6.15 23.48
N PRO A 156 4.30 -6.55 23.87
CA PRO A 156 5.46 -5.65 23.89
C PRO A 156 5.93 -5.31 22.48
N ILE A 157 6.27 -4.04 22.23
CA ILE A 157 6.90 -3.56 21.00
C ILE A 157 8.16 -2.78 21.41
N ARG A 158 9.24 -2.89 20.64
CA ARG A 158 10.47 -2.14 20.88
C ARG A 158 10.25 -0.66 20.58
N LYS A 159 10.66 0.23 21.47
CA LYS A 159 10.41 1.67 21.30
C LYS A 159 11.20 2.24 20.12
N GLU A 160 12.37 1.67 19.91
CA GLU A 160 13.30 1.91 18.80
C GLU A 160 12.60 1.62 17.46
N TYR A 161 11.86 0.51 17.37
CA TYR A 161 11.07 0.16 16.19
C TYR A 161 9.88 1.10 15.97
N GLU A 162 9.13 1.48 17.01
CA GLU A 162 8.02 2.45 16.86
C GLU A 162 8.53 3.78 16.28
N LEU A 163 9.68 4.26 16.78
CA LEU A 163 10.32 5.47 16.30
C LEU A 163 10.82 5.30 14.86
N ALA A 164 11.42 4.14 14.53
CA ALA A 164 11.96 3.85 13.20
C ALA A 164 10.85 3.74 12.14
N ALA A 165 9.76 3.04 12.44
CA ALA A 165 8.61 2.89 11.55
C ALA A 165 7.92 4.23 11.29
N ASN A 166 7.75 5.05 12.34
CA ASN A 166 7.23 6.41 12.18
C ASN A 166 8.19 7.32 11.40
N TYR A 167 9.51 7.19 11.60
CA TYR A 167 10.52 7.96 10.88
C TYR A 167 10.57 7.58 9.39
N PHE A 168 10.72 6.31 9.03
CA PHE A 168 10.89 5.90 7.64
C PHE A 168 9.59 5.92 6.83
N TYR A 169 8.45 5.57 7.46
CA TYR A 169 7.22 5.24 6.76
C TYR A 169 5.99 6.03 7.22
N GLN A 170 6.14 6.93 8.21
CA GLN A 170 5.02 7.63 8.86
C GLN A 170 4.00 6.64 9.50
N THR A 171 4.42 5.39 9.70
CA THR A 171 3.61 4.30 10.23
C THR A 171 3.53 4.43 11.75
N LYS A 172 2.30 4.51 12.28
CA LYS A 172 2.06 4.50 13.73
C LYS A 172 1.76 3.10 14.24
N VAL A 173 2.19 2.81 15.47
CA VAL A 173 1.78 1.63 16.22
C VAL A 173 0.62 2.01 17.12
N LEU A 174 -0.54 1.36 16.96
CA LEU A 174 -1.75 1.59 17.76
C LEU A 174 -2.10 0.35 18.58
N LYS A 175 -2.55 0.55 19.82
CA LYS A 175 -2.98 -0.53 20.71
C LYS A 175 -4.45 -0.86 20.51
N VAL A 176 -4.76 -2.16 20.44
CA VAL A 176 -6.10 -2.71 20.20
C VAL A 176 -6.25 -4.01 21.02
N ASP A 177 -7.40 -4.29 21.63
CA ASP A 177 -7.61 -5.54 22.38
C ASP A 177 -8.31 -6.62 21.54
N PHE A 178 -7.51 -7.33 20.73
CA PHE A 178 -7.96 -8.53 20.02
C PHE A 178 -8.30 -9.68 20.98
N GLN A 179 -7.63 -9.78 22.14
CA GLN A 179 -7.78 -10.94 23.02
C GLN A 179 -9.14 -10.96 23.74
N ARG A 180 -9.56 -9.84 24.34
CA ARG A 180 -10.81 -9.79 25.13
C ARG A 180 -11.98 -9.18 24.37
N ASN A 181 -11.72 -8.33 23.36
CA ASN A 181 -12.78 -7.67 22.59
C ASN A 181 -12.49 -7.62 21.08
N PRO A 182 -12.33 -8.78 20.42
CA PRO A 182 -11.98 -8.84 18.99
C PRO A 182 -13.03 -8.20 18.07
N ALA A 183 -14.30 -8.13 18.48
CA ALA A 183 -15.34 -7.45 17.72
C ALA A 183 -15.14 -5.92 17.73
N ALA A 184 -14.82 -5.32 18.89
CA ALA A 184 -14.47 -3.90 18.94
C ALA A 184 -13.15 -3.62 18.19
N ALA A 185 -12.19 -4.55 18.24
CA ALA A 185 -10.96 -4.47 17.46
C ALA A 185 -11.23 -4.42 15.94
N GLN A 186 -12.11 -5.30 15.44
CA GLN A 186 -12.55 -5.32 14.05
C GLN A 186 -13.20 -3.99 13.64
N THR A 187 -14.15 -3.50 14.44
CA THR A 187 -14.84 -2.23 14.20
C THR A 187 -13.86 -1.05 14.16
N PHE A 188 -12.93 -0.96 15.13
CA PHE A 188 -11.93 0.10 15.17
C PHE A 188 -11.04 0.13 13.93
N ILE A 189 -10.55 -1.03 13.49
CA ILE A 189 -9.71 -1.15 12.29
C ILE A 189 -10.50 -0.78 11.03
N ASN A 190 -11.73 -1.28 10.88
CA ASN A 190 -12.58 -0.95 9.74
C ASN A 190 -12.94 0.54 9.70
N THR A 191 -13.29 1.16 10.83
CA THR A 191 -13.50 2.62 10.92
C THR A 191 -12.24 3.40 10.55
N TRP A 192 -11.06 2.96 10.98
CA TRP A 192 -9.80 3.61 10.59
C TRP A 192 -9.58 3.53 9.06
N VAL A 193 -9.79 2.37 8.45
CA VAL A 193 -9.63 2.18 6.99
C VAL A 193 -10.66 3.00 6.21
N ALA A 194 -11.92 2.98 6.63
CA ALA A 194 -12.99 3.78 6.02
C ALA A 194 -12.63 5.27 6.03
N ASN A 195 -12.22 5.81 7.20
CA ASN A 195 -11.85 7.22 7.33
C ASN A 195 -10.63 7.59 6.46
N ASN A 196 -9.62 6.72 6.38
CA ASN A 196 -8.42 6.95 5.55
C ASN A 196 -8.62 6.55 4.06
N THR A 197 -9.85 6.25 3.64
CA THR A 197 -10.26 6.02 2.25
C THR A 197 -11.55 6.76 1.89
N PHE A 198 -11.93 7.79 2.67
CA PHE A 198 -13.14 8.60 2.46
C PHE A 198 -14.45 7.77 2.34
N GLY A 199 -14.50 6.61 3.00
CA GLY A 199 -15.62 5.68 2.99
C GLY A 199 -15.65 4.70 1.80
N ILE A 200 -14.71 4.79 0.86
CA ILE A 200 -14.66 3.96 -0.36
C ILE A 200 -14.32 2.49 -0.04
N ILE A 201 -13.44 2.27 0.95
CA ILE A 201 -13.15 0.92 1.48
C ILE A 201 -13.73 0.87 2.91
N PRO A 202 -15.04 0.60 3.09
CA PRO A 202 -15.69 0.66 4.40
C PRO A 202 -15.27 -0.49 5.34
N THR A 203 -14.75 -1.59 4.78
CA THR A 203 -14.43 -2.82 5.52
C THR A 203 -13.12 -3.41 4.99
N LEU A 204 -12.09 -3.48 5.84
CA LEU A 204 -10.88 -4.26 5.60
C LEU A 204 -11.09 -5.69 6.08
N LEU A 205 -11.40 -5.85 7.36
CA LEU A 205 -11.61 -7.13 8.05
C LEU A 205 -13.09 -7.52 7.96
N GLU A 206 -13.40 -8.51 7.13
CA GLU A 206 -14.77 -9.00 6.91
C GLU A 206 -15.25 -9.90 8.06
N SER A 207 -14.35 -10.67 8.66
CA SER A 207 -14.61 -11.50 9.84
C SER A 207 -13.90 -10.96 11.08
N THR A 208 -14.38 -11.35 12.26
CA THR A 208 -13.78 -10.97 13.54
C THR A 208 -12.42 -11.66 13.72
N PRO A 209 -11.33 -10.92 14.01
CA PRO A 209 -10.01 -11.53 14.25
C PRO A 209 -10.03 -12.53 15.40
N ARG A 210 -9.13 -13.52 15.37
CA ARG A 210 -9.02 -14.49 16.47
C ARG A 210 -8.47 -13.82 17.74
N PRO A 211 -8.86 -14.24 18.95
CA PRO A 211 -8.23 -13.79 20.21
C PRO A 211 -6.72 -14.04 20.31
N SER A 212 -6.16 -14.91 19.47
CA SER A 212 -4.72 -15.15 19.34
C SER A 212 -3.96 -14.06 18.57
N THR A 213 -4.67 -13.16 17.86
CA THR A 213 -4.09 -12.09 17.03
C THR A 213 -3.20 -11.16 17.87
N LYS A 214 -1.94 -10.97 17.48
CA LYS A 214 -0.96 -10.10 18.15
C LYS A 214 -0.67 -8.82 17.38
N ALA A 215 -0.77 -8.85 16.05
CA ALA A 215 -0.70 -7.68 15.20
C ALA A 215 -1.59 -7.81 13.96
N VAL A 216 -1.96 -6.66 13.39
CA VAL A 216 -2.55 -6.50 12.05
C VAL A 216 -1.91 -5.25 11.44
N ILE A 217 -1.33 -5.36 10.25
CA ILE A 217 -0.76 -4.20 9.53
C ILE A 217 -1.72 -3.83 8.40
N ALA A 218 -2.12 -2.56 8.34
CA ALA A 218 -2.98 -2.03 7.30
C ALA A 218 -2.26 -0.91 6.55
N GLY A 219 -2.36 -0.94 5.22
CA GLY A 219 -1.98 0.14 4.32
C GLY A 219 -3.15 0.50 3.43
N THR A 220 -3.44 1.80 3.31
CA THR A 220 -4.41 2.34 2.35
C THR A 220 -3.70 3.24 1.36
N LEU A 221 -4.04 3.10 0.07
CA LEU A 221 -3.69 4.05 -0.97
C LEU A 221 -4.97 4.54 -1.61
N TYR A 222 -5.24 5.83 -1.45
CA TYR A 222 -6.30 6.54 -2.14
C TYR A 222 -5.70 7.31 -3.33
N PHE A 223 -6.38 7.29 -4.47
CA PHE A 223 -6.04 8.10 -5.64
C PHE A 223 -7.30 8.70 -6.25
N LYS A 224 -7.23 10.01 -6.51
CA LYS A 224 -8.22 10.78 -7.26
C LYS A 224 -7.49 11.63 -8.29
N GLY A 225 -7.84 11.51 -9.56
CA GLY A 225 -7.22 12.27 -10.64
C GLY A 225 -8.22 12.66 -11.70
N ALA A 226 -8.30 13.95 -12.03
CA ALA A 226 -9.10 14.43 -13.16
C ALA A 226 -8.31 14.24 -14.44
N TRP A 227 -8.97 13.81 -15.54
CA TRP A 227 -8.31 13.71 -16.83
C TRP A 227 -7.81 15.09 -17.28
N ASP A 228 -6.61 15.15 -17.86
CA ASP A 228 -6.12 16.35 -18.56
C ASP A 228 -7.09 16.72 -19.69
N LYS A 229 -7.47 15.71 -20.47
CA LYS A 229 -8.49 15.79 -21.54
C LYS A 229 -9.66 14.88 -21.16
N PRO A 230 -10.76 15.41 -20.58
CA PRO A 230 -11.93 14.61 -20.22
C PRO A 230 -12.62 14.01 -21.45
N PHE A 231 -13.32 12.89 -21.24
CA PHE A 231 -14.17 12.27 -22.27
C PHE A 231 -15.43 13.11 -22.49
N LEU A 232 -16.11 12.89 -23.63
CA LEU A 232 -17.36 13.57 -23.95
C LEU A 232 -18.45 13.28 -22.92
N LYS A 233 -18.74 14.26 -22.05
CA LYS A 233 -19.78 14.17 -21.02
C LYS A 233 -21.15 13.88 -21.65
N GLY A 234 -21.79 12.78 -21.23
CA GLY A 234 -23.06 12.32 -21.82
C GLY A 234 -22.96 11.76 -23.24
N GLY A 235 -21.75 11.67 -23.80
CA GLY A 235 -21.47 10.99 -25.07
C GLY A 235 -21.30 9.47 -24.91
N SER A 236 -21.30 8.96 -23.67
CA SER A 236 -21.18 7.54 -23.38
C SER A 236 -22.36 6.73 -23.92
N THR A 237 -22.07 5.58 -24.56
CA THR A 237 -23.12 4.68 -25.08
C THR A 237 -22.84 3.21 -24.76
N TRP A 238 -23.90 2.44 -24.54
CA TRP A 238 -23.77 0.98 -24.35
C TRP A 238 -23.22 0.30 -25.61
N ARG A 239 -22.06 -0.34 -25.49
CA ARG A 239 -21.40 -1.07 -26.59
C ARG A 239 -21.07 -2.51 -26.19
N PRO A 240 -20.99 -3.43 -27.17
CA PRO A 240 -20.45 -4.78 -26.98
C PRO A 240 -19.05 -4.76 -26.33
N PHE A 241 -18.75 -5.76 -25.49
CA PHE A 241 -17.40 -6.06 -25.04
C PHE A 241 -17.06 -7.53 -25.35
N TYR A 242 -16.01 -7.73 -26.12
CA TYR A 242 -15.65 -8.98 -26.76
C TYR A 242 -14.55 -9.71 -25.96
N THR A 243 -14.95 -10.35 -24.86
CA THR A 243 -14.08 -11.14 -23.97
C THR A 243 -13.17 -12.13 -24.72
N ASN A 244 -13.71 -12.80 -25.74
CA ASN A 244 -12.99 -13.77 -26.58
C ASN A 244 -12.51 -13.19 -27.93
N GLY A 245 -12.38 -11.85 -28.03
CA GLY A 245 -11.93 -11.15 -29.24
C GLY A 245 -13.06 -10.78 -30.20
N ARG A 246 -12.84 -9.75 -31.03
CA ARG A 246 -13.88 -9.06 -31.83
C ARG A 246 -14.61 -9.91 -32.87
N THR A 247 -14.05 -11.06 -33.25
CA THR A 247 -14.67 -12.04 -34.14
C THR A 247 -15.62 -13.01 -33.41
N SER A 248 -15.55 -13.05 -32.08
CA SER A 248 -16.45 -13.86 -31.25
C SER A 248 -17.78 -13.14 -30.95
N ARG A 249 -18.79 -13.90 -30.52
CA ARG A 249 -20.04 -13.32 -30.02
C ARG A 249 -19.80 -12.59 -28.70
N SER A 250 -20.09 -11.29 -28.65
CA SER A 250 -20.06 -10.50 -27.42
C SER A 250 -20.94 -11.10 -26.34
N THR A 251 -20.37 -11.31 -25.15
CA THR A 251 -21.08 -11.88 -23.98
C THR A 251 -21.57 -10.81 -23.00
N SER A 252 -21.02 -9.60 -23.05
CA SER A 252 -21.42 -8.47 -22.20
C SER A 252 -21.58 -7.18 -23.02
N LYS A 253 -22.18 -6.17 -22.39
CA LYS A 253 -22.19 -4.77 -22.87
C LYS A 253 -21.65 -3.88 -21.75
N VAL A 254 -20.96 -2.83 -22.14
CA VAL A 254 -20.35 -1.85 -21.23
C VAL A 254 -20.70 -0.44 -21.67
N MET A 255 -20.75 0.50 -20.74
CA MET A 255 -20.90 1.91 -21.05
C MET A 255 -19.56 2.41 -21.62
N MET A 256 -19.52 2.73 -22.91
CA MET A 256 -18.30 3.13 -23.62
C MET A 256 -18.22 4.65 -23.74
N MET A 257 -17.19 5.24 -23.17
CA MET A 257 -16.86 6.67 -23.23
C MET A 257 -16.03 6.97 -24.49
N TYR A 258 -16.11 8.19 -25.01
CA TYR A 258 -15.40 8.61 -26.23
C TYR A 258 -14.60 9.89 -26.03
N ASN A 259 -13.41 9.95 -26.62
CA ASN A 259 -12.57 11.14 -26.69
C ASN A 259 -11.82 11.17 -28.03
N GLY A 260 -11.29 12.32 -28.43
CA GLY A 260 -10.51 12.47 -29.65
C GLY A 260 -9.53 13.63 -29.51
N GLY A 261 -8.26 13.39 -29.84
CA GLY A 261 -7.21 14.40 -29.80
C GLY A 261 -5.82 13.81 -29.69
N GLU A 262 -4.85 14.64 -29.35
CA GLU A 262 -3.47 14.21 -29.21
C GLU A 262 -3.22 13.49 -27.86
N PHE A 263 -2.80 12.22 -27.92
CA PHE A 263 -2.48 11.38 -26.75
C PHE A 263 -1.12 10.69 -26.93
N PRO A 264 -0.38 10.38 -25.84
CA PRO A 264 0.79 9.51 -25.91
C PRO A 264 0.40 8.12 -26.43
N TYR A 265 0.92 7.72 -27.59
CA TYR A 265 0.60 6.43 -28.22
C TYR A 265 1.86 5.77 -28.79
N TYR A 266 1.89 4.44 -28.78
CA TYR A 266 2.88 3.64 -29.50
C TYR A 266 2.33 2.26 -29.89
N LYS A 267 2.78 1.73 -31.03
CA LYS A 267 2.45 0.39 -31.51
C LYS A 267 3.74 -0.44 -31.59
N SER A 268 3.89 -1.38 -30.65
CA SER A 268 5.02 -2.31 -30.63
C SER A 268 4.75 -3.45 -31.61
N LYS A 269 5.66 -3.63 -32.57
CA LYS A 269 5.66 -4.81 -33.45
C LYS A 269 6.15 -6.04 -32.69
N ASP A 270 7.20 -5.88 -31.88
CA ASP A 270 7.90 -6.98 -31.19
C ASP A 270 7.04 -7.65 -30.13
N LEU A 271 6.28 -6.87 -29.35
CA LEU A 271 5.34 -7.38 -28.35
C LEU A 271 3.92 -7.60 -28.92
N GLN A 272 3.66 -7.20 -30.16
CA GLN A 272 2.34 -7.21 -30.80
C GLN A 272 1.25 -6.53 -29.95
N VAL A 273 1.58 -5.37 -29.37
CA VAL A 273 0.65 -4.54 -28.56
C VAL A 273 0.56 -3.12 -29.07
N GLU A 274 -0.54 -2.46 -28.71
CA GLU A 274 -0.69 -1.02 -28.75
C GLU A 274 -0.75 -0.49 -27.31
N ILE A 275 -0.08 0.64 -27.05
CA ILE A 275 -0.11 1.33 -25.76
C ILE A 275 -0.63 2.76 -25.95
N LEU A 276 -1.57 3.16 -25.10
CA LEU A 276 -2.12 4.52 -25.03
C LEU A 276 -1.93 5.06 -23.62
N GLY A 277 -1.48 6.31 -23.50
CA GLY A 277 -1.48 7.08 -22.26
C GLY A 277 -2.69 8.01 -22.19
N LEU A 278 -3.37 8.03 -21.04
CA LEU A 278 -4.42 8.96 -20.67
C LEU A 278 -3.89 9.82 -19.50
N PRO A 279 -3.37 11.04 -19.77
CA PRO A 279 -2.83 11.89 -18.73
C PRO A 279 -3.89 12.41 -17.77
N TYR A 280 -3.53 12.53 -16.49
CA TYR A 280 -4.27 13.27 -15.49
C TYR A 280 -3.66 14.67 -15.32
N LYS A 281 -4.43 15.60 -14.72
CA LYS A 281 -3.99 16.98 -14.49
C LYS A 281 -2.79 17.07 -13.55
N GLY A 282 -2.71 16.21 -12.52
CA GLY A 282 -1.60 16.19 -11.56
C GLY A 282 -0.35 15.43 -12.01
N GLY A 283 -0.12 15.28 -13.32
CA GLY A 283 1.12 14.70 -13.89
C GLY A 283 1.16 13.17 -13.95
N ASN A 284 0.27 12.47 -13.23
CA ASN A 284 0.11 11.03 -13.39
C ASN A 284 -0.44 10.69 -14.79
N THR A 285 -0.32 9.44 -15.22
CA THR A 285 -0.88 8.98 -16.50
C THR A 285 -1.37 7.54 -16.36
N MET A 286 -2.62 7.27 -16.71
CA MET A 286 -3.09 5.91 -16.90
C MET A 286 -2.59 5.41 -18.25
N TYR A 287 -1.71 4.41 -18.26
CA TYR A 287 -1.34 3.69 -19.47
C TYR A 287 -2.23 2.47 -19.64
N VAL A 288 -2.63 2.21 -20.88
CA VAL A 288 -3.46 1.08 -21.28
C VAL A 288 -2.70 0.30 -22.35
N ILE A 289 -2.43 -0.99 -22.11
CA ILE A 289 -1.77 -1.88 -23.07
C ILE A 289 -2.81 -2.87 -23.61
N LEU A 290 -2.93 -2.89 -24.93
CA LEU A 290 -3.91 -3.65 -25.68
C LEU A 290 -3.21 -4.61 -26.67
N PRO A 291 -3.30 -5.94 -26.48
CA PRO A 291 -2.80 -6.91 -27.47
C PRO A 291 -3.49 -6.79 -28.83
N GLN A 292 -2.75 -7.05 -29.92
CA GLN A 292 -3.34 -7.18 -31.26
C GLN A 292 -4.29 -8.39 -31.29
N ASP A 293 -5.50 -8.19 -31.81
CA ASP A 293 -6.67 -9.09 -31.71
C ASP A 293 -6.91 -9.64 -30.29
N SER A 294 -6.82 -8.77 -29.29
CA SER A 294 -6.90 -9.16 -27.88
C SER A 294 -8.10 -10.04 -27.54
N ASN A 295 -7.84 -11.00 -26.66
CA ASN A 295 -8.74 -11.93 -26.01
C ASN A 295 -8.08 -12.38 -24.70
N ILE A 296 -8.82 -13.09 -23.83
CA ILE A 296 -8.33 -13.54 -22.52
C ILE A 296 -6.97 -14.27 -22.61
N ASN A 297 -6.77 -15.13 -23.62
CA ASN A 297 -5.54 -15.92 -23.75
C ASN A 297 -4.35 -15.07 -24.21
N LYS A 298 -4.56 -14.14 -25.16
CA LYS A 298 -3.51 -13.20 -25.60
C LYS A 298 -3.11 -12.23 -24.48
N LEU A 299 -4.07 -11.76 -23.68
CA LEU A 299 -3.78 -10.91 -22.52
C LEU A 299 -2.96 -11.67 -21.46
N ARG A 300 -3.36 -12.90 -21.12
CA ARG A 300 -2.59 -13.77 -20.21
C ARG A 300 -1.20 -14.13 -20.73
N TYR A 301 -1.04 -14.30 -22.04
CA TYR A 301 0.29 -14.52 -22.63
C TYR A 301 1.19 -13.29 -22.42
N LEU A 302 0.67 -12.09 -22.72
CA LEU A 302 1.37 -10.82 -22.51
C LEU A 302 1.76 -10.63 -21.03
N GLU A 303 0.83 -10.85 -20.10
CA GLU A 303 1.03 -10.76 -18.66
C GLU A 303 2.16 -11.65 -18.14
N ASN A 304 2.33 -12.84 -18.71
CA ASN A 304 3.44 -13.74 -18.36
C ASN A 304 4.77 -13.28 -18.98
N TYR A 305 4.74 -12.80 -20.22
CA TYR A 305 5.92 -12.40 -20.98
C TYR A 305 6.51 -11.03 -20.60
N LEU A 306 5.68 -10.08 -20.16
CA LEU A 306 6.11 -8.72 -19.80
C LEU A 306 7.21 -8.71 -18.72
N THR A 307 8.24 -7.90 -18.94
CA THR A 307 9.31 -7.60 -17.98
C THR A 307 9.33 -6.11 -17.62
N PRO A 308 9.95 -5.68 -16.49
CA PRO A 308 10.05 -4.27 -16.12
C PRO A 308 10.69 -3.41 -17.22
N VAL A 309 11.73 -3.94 -17.88
CA VAL A 309 12.45 -3.28 -18.98
C VAL A 309 11.54 -3.08 -20.19
N GLN A 310 10.77 -4.10 -20.59
CA GLN A 310 9.81 -3.98 -21.70
C GLN A 310 8.67 -3.00 -21.38
N LEU A 311 8.17 -3.01 -20.13
CA LEU A 311 7.11 -2.10 -19.70
C LEU A 311 7.58 -0.64 -19.75
N LEU A 312 8.77 -0.35 -19.23
CA LEU A 312 9.38 0.98 -19.30
C LEU A 312 9.70 1.38 -20.75
N ALA A 313 10.17 0.45 -21.59
CA ALA A 313 10.42 0.71 -23.01
C ALA A 313 9.13 1.07 -23.77
N LEU A 314 8.00 0.40 -23.48
CA LEU A 314 6.69 0.76 -24.05
C LEU A 314 6.27 2.18 -23.67
N VAL A 315 6.43 2.55 -22.40
CA VAL A 315 6.11 3.91 -21.90
C VAL A 315 6.99 4.96 -22.59
N ASN A 316 8.32 4.74 -22.62
CA ASN A 316 9.29 5.67 -23.21
C ASN A 316 9.15 5.79 -24.74
N ALA A 317 8.61 4.78 -25.41
CA ALA A 317 8.35 4.81 -26.84
C ALA A 317 7.08 5.58 -27.24
N THR A 318 6.22 5.95 -26.28
CA THR A 318 4.99 6.73 -26.58
C THR A 318 5.31 8.12 -27.11
N LYS A 319 4.57 8.52 -28.15
CA LYS A 319 4.68 9.85 -28.78
C LYS A 319 3.30 10.50 -28.87
N PRO A 320 3.21 11.84 -28.78
CA PRO A 320 1.95 12.53 -29.02
C PRO A 320 1.44 12.19 -30.43
N THR A 321 0.23 11.65 -30.52
CA THR A 321 -0.40 11.13 -31.75
C THR A 321 -1.88 11.48 -31.72
N GLU A 322 -2.48 11.81 -32.86
CA GLU A 322 -3.92 12.03 -32.95
C GLU A 322 -4.68 10.68 -32.89
N VAL A 323 -5.37 10.45 -31.76
CA VAL A 323 -6.08 9.20 -31.44
C VAL A 323 -7.55 9.49 -31.15
N VAL A 324 -8.44 8.72 -31.78
CA VAL A 324 -9.83 8.56 -31.33
C VAL A 324 -9.88 7.42 -30.32
N VAL A 325 -10.23 7.76 -29.08
CA VAL A 325 -10.24 6.85 -27.94
C VAL A 325 -11.66 6.43 -27.63
N ALA A 326 -11.87 5.12 -27.47
CA ALA A 326 -13.09 4.55 -26.90
C ALA A 326 -12.71 3.67 -25.70
N PHE A 327 -13.13 4.08 -24.50
CA PHE A 327 -12.72 3.47 -23.22
C PHE A 327 -13.93 3.16 -22.33
N PRO A 328 -14.01 1.99 -21.67
CA PRO A 328 -15.16 1.65 -20.83
C PRO A 328 -15.21 2.53 -19.56
N LYS A 329 -16.39 3.07 -19.26
CA LYS A 329 -16.75 3.57 -17.93
C LYS A 329 -16.98 2.35 -17.03
N MET A 330 -16.16 2.19 -16.00
CA MET A 330 -16.14 0.96 -15.21
C MET A 330 -15.67 1.20 -13.78
N GLN A 331 -16.12 0.34 -12.88
CA GLN A 331 -15.53 0.17 -11.55
C GLN A 331 -14.72 -1.13 -11.55
N VAL A 332 -13.55 -1.09 -10.90
CA VAL A 332 -12.71 -2.26 -10.68
C VAL A 332 -12.45 -2.38 -9.19
N SER A 333 -13.15 -3.32 -8.55
CA SER A 333 -12.93 -3.69 -7.15
C SER A 333 -12.22 -5.04 -7.07
N ALA A 334 -11.29 -5.17 -6.13
CA ALA A 334 -10.52 -6.40 -5.95
C ALA A 334 -10.09 -6.58 -4.49
N THR A 335 -10.17 -7.82 -4.02
CA THR A 335 -9.79 -8.27 -2.68
C THR A 335 -8.86 -9.47 -2.84
N LEU A 336 -7.55 -9.29 -2.62
CA LEU A 336 -6.51 -10.28 -2.92
C LEU A 336 -5.97 -10.95 -1.66
N HIS A 337 -5.79 -12.27 -1.73
CA HIS A 337 -5.30 -13.15 -0.68
C HIS A 337 -3.82 -13.46 -0.91
N LEU A 338 -2.97 -12.48 -0.62
CA LEU A 338 -1.57 -12.48 -1.02
C LEU A 338 -0.68 -13.38 -0.14
N ALA A 339 -1.17 -13.96 0.96
CA ALA A 339 -0.40 -14.86 1.83
C ALA A 339 0.37 -15.95 1.06
N GLN A 340 -0.39 -16.79 0.35
CA GLN A 340 0.18 -17.91 -0.37
C GLN A 340 0.92 -17.44 -1.62
N THR A 341 0.48 -16.35 -2.24
CA THR A 341 1.20 -15.67 -3.31
C THR A 341 2.61 -15.26 -2.87
N LEU A 342 2.74 -14.53 -1.76
CA LEU A 342 4.03 -14.03 -1.26
C LEU A 342 4.93 -15.17 -0.76
N ARG A 343 4.37 -16.22 -0.13
CA ARG A 343 5.09 -17.48 0.15
C ARG A 343 5.66 -18.12 -1.12
N ASN A 344 4.86 -18.22 -2.17
CA ASN A 344 5.28 -18.78 -3.45
C ASN A 344 6.35 -17.91 -4.15
N LEU A 345 6.27 -16.59 -3.98
CA LEU A 345 7.23 -15.61 -4.51
C LEU A 345 8.52 -15.46 -3.67
N GLY A 346 8.64 -16.16 -2.54
CA GLY A 346 9.89 -16.29 -1.79
C GLY A 346 9.84 -15.83 -0.33
N ALA A 347 8.84 -15.04 0.08
CA ALA A 347 8.64 -14.67 1.48
C ALA A 347 8.00 -15.82 2.24
N ARG A 348 8.78 -16.85 2.58
CA ARG A 348 8.30 -18.09 3.21
C ARG A 348 8.33 -17.98 4.73
N SER A 349 9.50 -17.65 5.28
CA SER A 349 9.76 -17.60 6.71
C SER A 349 8.88 -16.59 7.43
N LEU A 350 8.59 -15.44 6.80
CA LEU A 350 7.66 -14.43 7.31
C LEU A 350 6.33 -15.06 7.75
N PHE A 351 5.82 -16.03 7.00
CA PHE A 351 4.54 -16.68 7.22
C PHE A 351 4.63 -18.08 7.86
N ASP A 352 5.75 -18.42 8.50
CA ASP A 352 5.95 -19.68 9.23
C ASP A 352 6.20 -19.39 10.73
N PRO A 353 5.40 -19.96 11.65
CA PRO A 353 5.51 -19.73 13.09
C PRO A 353 6.86 -20.09 13.71
N ASN A 354 7.68 -20.91 13.03
CA ASN A 354 8.95 -21.41 13.54
C ASN A 354 10.14 -20.60 13.02
N THR A 355 10.08 -20.10 11.78
CA THR A 355 11.22 -19.44 11.11
C THR A 355 11.08 -17.92 10.96
N SER A 356 9.88 -17.35 11.17
CA SER A 356 9.67 -15.89 11.11
C SER A 356 10.51 -15.17 12.17
N ASN A 357 11.45 -14.31 11.76
CA ASN A 357 12.27 -13.57 12.70
C ASN A 357 12.00 -12.06 12.65
N LEU A 358 11.05 -11.63 13.48
CA LEU A 358 10.64 -10.23 13.68
C LEU A 358 11.13 -9.66 15.02
N ALA A 359 12.31 -10.10 15.48
CA ALA A 359 12.86 -9.75 16.79
C ALA A 359 13.17 -8.25 16.99
N LEU A 360 13.21 -7.43 15.93
CA LEU A 360 13.34 -5.98 16.04
C LEU A 360 11.99 -5.30 16.30
N ILE A 361 10.87 -5.87 15.84
CA ILE A 361 9.53 -5.37 16.19
C ILE A 361 9.27 -5.56 17.69
N THR A 362 9.62 -6.73 18.21
CA THR A 362 9.24 -7.16 19.55
C THR A 362 10.30 -8.05 20.18
N PRO A 363 10.57 -7.94 21.50
CA PRO A 363 11.30 -8.97 22.23
C PRO A 363 10.49 -10.27 22.41
N GLY A 364 9.20 -10.27 22.03
CA GLY A 364 8.24 -11.32 22.39
C GLY A 364 7.96 -11.36 23.89
N PHE A 365 7.20 -12.37 24.32
CA PHE A 365 7.15 -12.74 25.74
C PHE A 365 8.23 -13.78 26.04
N THR A 366 9.50 -13.36 26.02
CA THR A 366 10.59 -14.12 26.64
C THR A 366 10.44 -14.02 28.16
N THR A 367 10.11 -15.13 28.82
CA THR A 367 10.30 -15.25 30.27
C THR A 367 11.78 -14.99 30.59
N ARG A 368 12.07 -14.38 31.75
CA ARG A 368 13.42 -13.86 32.10
C ARG A 368 14.54 -14.91 32.29
N PHE A 369 14.29 -16.15 31.88
CA PHE A 369 15.25 -17.26 31.95
C PHE A 369 15.34 -17.89 30.56
N GLY A 370 16.53 -17.82 29.95
CA GLY A 370 16.76 -18.06 28.52
C GLY A 370 16.60 -19.52 28.08
N GLY A 371 15.35 -20.00 27.98
CA GLY A 371 15.01 -21.25 27.33
C GLY A 371 14.49 -21.02 25.90
N VAL A 372 15.17 -21.58 24.90
CA VAL A 372 14.66 -21.68 23.53
C VAL A 372 13.44 -22.62 23.54
N TYR A 373 12.25 -22.10 23.24
CA TYR A 373 11.02 -22.90 23.24
C TYR A 373 10.93 -23.72 21.95
N GLN A 374 11.19 -25.04 22.03
CA GLN A 374 10.98 -25.96 20.91
C GLN A 374 9.50 -26.40 20.82
N PRO A 375 8.87 -26.35 19.63
CA PRO A 375 7.47 -26.73 19.47
C PRO A 375 7.28 -28.25 19.42
N ARG A 376 6.29 -28.76 20.16
CA ARG A 376 5.80 -30.14 20.00
C ARG A 376 4.67 -30.16 18.96
N ARG A 377 4.74 -31.09 18.00
CA ARG A 377 3.69 -31.27 16.98
C ARG A 377 2.36 -31.71 17.62
N THR A 378 1.29 -31.01 17.29
CA THR A 378 -0.09 -31.50 17.43
C THR A 378 -0.77 -31.44 16.07
N THR A 379 -1.20 -32.59 15.58
CA THR A 379 -2.01 -32.72 14.37
C THR A 379 -3.47 -32.44 14.69
N THR A 380 -3.97 -31.27 14.30
CA THR A 380 -5.41 -30.97 14.27
C THR A 380 -5.83 -30.74 12.82
N GLN A 381 -6.83 -31.50 12.38
CA GLN A 381 -7.38 -31.41 11.03
C GLN A 381 -8.08 -30.05 10.85
N SER A 382 -7.78 -29.37 9.75
CA SER A 382 -8.33 -28.06 9.40
C SER A 382 -9.75 -28.19 8.81
N PRO A 383 -10.74 -27.40 9.26
CA PRO A 383 -11.99 -27.20 8.52
C PRO A 383 -11.71 -26.44 7.20
N PRO A 384 -12.39 -26.77 6.10
CA PRO A 384 -12.22 -26.06 4.83
C PRO A 384 -12.84 -24.64 4.86
N ASN A 385 -12.35 -23.79 3.97
CA ASN A 385 -12.76 -22.40 3.68
C ASN A 385 -12.32 -21.33 4.71
N TRP A 386 -11.19 -20.69 4.42
CA TRP A 386 -10.76 -19.41 4.99
C TRP A 386 -10.22 -18.51 3.88
N ASN A 387 -10.57 -17.22 3.95
CA ASN A 387 -10.32 -16.24 2.90
C ASN A 387 -10.20 -14.81 3.52
N ASN A 388 -8.97 -14.31 3.65
CA ASN A 388 -8.43 -12.92 3.81
C ASN A 388 -8.36 -12.22 5.20
N GLN A 389 -7.23 -12.36 5.95
CA GLN A 389 -6.70 -11.47 7.02
C GLN A 389 -5.20 -11.63 7.38
N LEU A 390 -4.40 -10.53 7.49
CA LEU A 390 -2.98 -10.66 7.93
C LEU A 390 -2.88 -10.63 9.46
N ILE A 391 -3.52 -11.64 10.05
CA ILE A 391 -3.43 -11.98 11.47
C ILE A 391 -1.96 -12.34 11.78
N PHE A 392 -1.51 -12.13 13.00
CA PHE A 392 -0.29 -12.76 13.50
C PHE A 392 -0.66 -13.54 14.76
N ALA A 393 -0.50 -14.87 14.77
CA ALA A 393 -0.82 -15.69 15.95
C ALA A 393 0.45 -16.11 16.71
N ARG A 394 0.29 -16.85 17.82
CA ARG A 394 1.38 -17.48 18.59
C ARG A 394 1.03 -18.95 18.83
N PHE A 395 2.03 -19.83 18.82
CA PHE A 395 1.84 -21.26 19.08
C PHE A 395 1.67 -21.53 20.59
N ASN A 396 0.68 -22.35 20.95
CA ASN A 396 0.50 -23.06 22.23
C ASN A 396 0.45 -22.22 23.53
N ASP A 397 -0.76 -21.96 24.07
CA ASP A 397 -0.98 -21.25 25.35
C ASP A 397 -1.75 -22.14 26.35
N GLN A 398 -1.20 -22.32 27.56
CA GLN A 398 -1.85 -23.00 28.69
C GLN A 398 -1.38 -22.40 30.05
N THR A 399 -2.34 -22.18 30.97
CA THR A 399 -2.23 -21.82 32.41
C THR A 399 -1.83 -20.35 32.77
N SER A 400 -2.40 -19.65 33.78
CA SER A 400 -3.49 -19.98 34.75
C SER A 400 -4.11 -18.77 35.54
N CYS A 401 -5.45 -18.60 35.42
CA CYS A 401 -6.49 -18.04 36.36
C CYS A 401 -6.44 -16.57 36.88
N GLN A 402 -7.61 -16.02 37.34
CA GLN A 402 -7.95 -14.73 38.02
C GLN A 402 -8.08 -14.65 39.59
N ARG A 403 -7.36 -13.80 40.39
CA ARG A 403 -7.80 -13.36 41.77
C ARG A 403 -8.93 -12.32 41.62
N VAL A 404 -10.09 -12.75 41.14
CA VAL A 404 -11.34 -11.97 41.24
C VAL A 404 -11.96 -12.24 42.61
N TYR A 405 -12.57 -11.23 43.24
CA TYR A 405 -13.29 -11.38 44.50
C TYR A 405 -14.70 -11.89 44.25
N ASP A 406 -15.09 -12.96 44.94
CA ASP A 406 -16.42 -13.54 44.86
C ASP A 406 -17.26 -13.02 46.03
N PHE A 407 -18.25 -12.17 45.71
CA PHE A 407 -19.12 -11.52 46.69
C PHE A 407 -20.14 -12.47 47.33
N ILE A 408 -20.42 -13.64 46.72
CA ILE A 408 -21.32 -14.66 47.28
C ILE A 408 -20.56 -15.50 48.32
N THR A 409 -19.32 -15.90 48.02
CA THR A 409 -18.52 -16.76 48.92
C THR A 409 -17.56 -16.00 49.85
N ARG A 410 -17.47 -14.66 49.71
CA ARG A 410 -16.58 -13.76 50.47
C ARG A 410 -15.10 -14.18 50.42
N LYS A 411 -14.63 -14.69 49.29
CA LYS A 411 -13.26 -15.18 49.08
C LYS A 411 -12.67 -14.67 47.75
N TYR A 412 -11.35 -14.49 47.72
CA TYR A 412 -10.59 -14.16 46.50
C TYR A 412 -10.15 -15.44 45.78
N ARG A 413 -10.24 -15.50 44.44
CA ARG A 413 -9.96 -16.74 43.65
C ARG A 413 -8.46 -17.02 43.40
N CYS A 414 -7.84 -16.93 42.21
CA CYS A 414 -6.37 -17.05 42.07
C CYS A 414 -5.74 -16.49 40.77
N TYR A 415 -4.70 -15.64 40.83
CA TYR A 415 -3.78 -15.25 39.74
C TYR A 415 -2.46 -14.74 40.33
N SER A 416 -1.58 -14.41 39.42
CA SER A 416 -0.26 -13.82 39.51
C SER A 416 0.09 -13.40 38.06
N GLU A 417 -0.34 -12.23 37.58
CA GLU A 417 0.25 -10.90 37.80
C GLU A 417 1.56 -10.63 37.05
N VAL A 418 1.44 -9.83 35.98
CA VAL A 418 2.56 -9.06 35.42
C VAL A 418 2.70 -7.76 36.25
N ARG A 419 3.84 -7.58 36.93
CA ARG A 419 4.17 -6.29 37.54
C ARG A 419 4.36 -5.25 36.44
N ARG A 420 3.52 -4.21 36.43
CA ARG A 420 3.75 -2.99 35.63
C ARG A 420 5.06 -2.34 36.08
N PRO A 421 5.98 -1.97 35.17
CA PRO A 421 7.05 -1.04 35.51
C PRO A 421 6.44 0.28 35.97
N ARG A 422 7.08 0.97 36.93
CA ARG A 422 6.82 2.40 37.13
C ARG A 422 7.19 3.11 35.83
N ALA A 423 6.40 4.10 35.43
CA ALA A 423 6.79 5.02 34.38
C ALA A 423 8.03 5.80 34.85
N ALA A 424 9.20 5.36 34.43
CA ALA A 424 10.34 6.26 34.36
C ALA A 424 9.97 7.32 33.30
N GLN A 425 9.91 8.59 33.70
CA GLN A 425 10.05 9.66 32.73
C GLN A 425 11.45 9.53 32.14
N SER A 426 11.55 8.86 31.00
CA SER A 426 12.70 8.98 30.14
C SER A 426 12.76 10.43 29.69
N GLN A 427 13.57 11.22 30.38
CA GLN A 427 14.15 12.42 29.79
C GLN A 427 14.97 11.92 28.61
N PHE A 428 14.34 11.95 27.43
CA PHE A 428 15.07 11.75 26.19
C PHE A 428 16.14 12.85 26.13
N PRO A 429 17.43 12.51 25.96
CA PRO A 429 18.34 13.48 25.37
C PRO A 429 17.73 13.86 24.01
N GLN A 430 17.70 15.16 23.71
CA GLN A 430 17.35 15.72 22.40
C GLN A 430 18.44 15.30 21.40
N THR A 431 18.46 14.02 21.04
CA THR A 431 19.48 13.45 20.16
C THR A 431 19.17 13.80 18.73
N SER A 432 20.20 14.14 17.97
CA SER A 432 20.01 14.45 16.56
C SER A 432 19.42 13.26 15.82
N PRO A 433 18.71 13.49 14.70
CA PRO A 433 18.25 12.39 13.85
C PRO A 433 19.38 11.47 13.35
N LEU A 434 20.63 11.96 13.32
CA LEU A 434 21.81 11.15 12.99
C LEU A 434 22.14 10.16 14.13
N ASP A 435 22.22 10.63 15.37
CA ASP A 435 22.47 9.77 16.54
C ASP A 435 21.40 8.67 16.69
N PHE A 436 20.15 8.98 16.31
CA PHE A 436 19.07 8.01 16.26
C PHE A 436 19.30 6.91 15.20
N LEU A 437 19.69 7.30 13.98
CA LEU A 437 19.97 6.36 12.90
C LEU A 437 21.20 5.49 13.18
N ASP A 438 22.24 6.03 13.81
CA ASP A 438 23.43 5.26 14.16
C ASP A 438 23.17 4.29 15.32
N ARG A 439 22.32 4.66 16.30
CA ARG A 439 21.81 3.69 17.29
C ARG A 439 20.99 2.59 16.64
N LEU A 440 20.06 2.91 15.73
CA LEU A 440 19.29 1.89 14.99
C LEU A 440 20.18 0.93 14.21
N LYS A 441 21.25 1.42 13.57
CA LYS A 441 22.24 0.57 12.89
C LYS A 441 22.93 -0.38 13.85
N GLU A 442 23.37 0.13 15.00
CA GLU A 442 24.09 -0.66 15.99
C GLU A 442 23.17 -1.68 16.67
N ASP A 443 21.94 -1.30 17.02
CA ASP A 443 20.90 -2.23 17.48
C ASP A 443 20.65 -3.32 16.43
N HIS A 444 20.42 -2.95 15.17
CA HIS A 444 20.19 -3.91 14.09
C HIS A 444 21.39 -4.86 13.92
N ARG A 445 22.62 -4.36 14.05
CA ARG A 445 23.86 -5.15 14.01
C ARG A 445 23.95 -6.12 15.19
N GLN A 446 23.81 -5.65 16.43
CA GLN A 446 23.93 -6.46 17.65
C GLN A 446 22.85 -7.53 17.73
N LEU A 447 21.62 -7.18 17.36
CA LEU A 447 20.46 -8.07 17.39
C LEU A 447 20.56 -9.13 16.28
N SER A 448 21.02 -8.76 15.07
CA SER A 448 21.29 -9.72 13.99
C SER A 448 22.51 -10.62 14.25
N ALA A 449 23.52 -10.14 14.95
CA ALA A 449 24.74 -10.90 15.27
C ALA A 449 24.56 -11.91 16.43
N ASN A 450 23.43 -11.86 17.15
CA ASN A 450 23.20 -12.70 18.32
C ASN A 450 22.45 -14.01 17.94
N PRO A 451 23.11 -15.18 17.99
CA PRO A 451 22.48 -16.46 17.60
C PRO A 451 21.34 -16.89 18.54
N GLN A 452 21.21 -16.28 19.71
CA GLN A 452 20.11 -16.54 20.66
C GLN A 452 18.91 -15.61 20.47
N GLN A 453 18.91 -14.71 19.48
CA GLN A 453 17.68 -14.03 19.04
C GLN A 453 16.77 -14.97 18.26
N ALA A 454 16.19 -15.91 19.01
CA ALA A 454 15.11 -16.75 18.55
C ALA A 454 13.90 -15.90 18.17
N ASN A 455 13.24 -16.31 17.09
CA ASN A 455 11.89 -15.92 16.69
C ASN A 455 11.00 -15.62 17.92
N PRO A 456 10.46 -14.39 18.07
CA PRO A 456 9.69 -13.98 19.25
C PRO A 456 8.30 -14.64 19.36
N GLY A 457 7.95 -15.52 18.41
CA GLY A 457 6.64 -16.11 18.21
C GLY A 457 5.68 -15.19 17.45
N LEU A 458 6.21 -14.25 16.67
CA LEU A 458 5.44 -13.33 15.83
C LEU A 458 5.64 -13.71 14.36
N TYR A 459 4.61 -14.25 13.72
CA TYR A 459 4.64 -14.65 12.31
C TYR A 459 3.35 -14.24 11.60
N ALA A 460 3.45 -14.02 10.29
CA ALA A 460 2.41 -13.46 9.46
C ALA A 460 1.44 -14.58 9.00
N GLU A 461 0.13 -14.44 9.23
CA GLU A 461 -0.85 -15.48 8.86
C GLU A 461 -1.33 -15.32 7.40
N GLU A 462 -1.89 -14.17 6.98
CA GLU A 462 -2.47 -14.06 5.62
C GLU A 462 -2.60 -12.66 4.94
N PHE A 463 -1.85 -12.29 3.90
CA PHE A 463 -1.84 -10.87 3.43
C PHE A 463 -3.13 -10.43 2.68
N ILE A 464 -4.00 -9.58 3.26
CA ILE A 464 -5.08 -8.89 2.51
C ILE A 464 -4.52 -7.71 1.72
N HIS A 465 -4.90 -7.61 0.45
CA HIS A 465 -4.86 -6.33 -0.25
C HIS A 465 -6.23 -6.01 -0.90
N LYS A 466 -6.84 -4.89 -0.52
CA LYS A 466 -8.08 -4.36 -1.14
C LYS A 466 -7.76 -3.17 -2.03
N THR A 467 -8.43 -3.10 -3.18
CA THR A 467 -8.32 -2.00 -4.15
C THR A 467 -9.69 -1.71 -4.75
N PHE A 468 -9.95 -0.43 -4.97
CA PHE A 468 -11.11 0.09 -5.69
C PHE A 468 -10.66 1.20 -6.63
N ILE A 469 -11.09 1.16 -7.88
CA ILE A 469 -10.79 2.16 -8.92
C ILE A 469 -12.10 2.44 -9.67
N ASP A 470 -12.56 3.69 -9.67
CA ASP A 470 -13.75 4.13 -10.42
C ASP A 470 -13.34 5.04 -11.56
N ILE A 471 -13.68 4.66 -12.79
CA ILE A 471 -13.23 5.32 -14.02
C ILE A 471 -14.45 5.95 -14.72
N THR A 472 -14.40 7.28 -14.83
CA THR A 472 -15.51 8.13 -15.29
C THR A 472 -15.11 9.03 -16.45
N GLU A 473 -16.06 9.77 -17.02
CA GLU A 473 -15.82 10.71 -18.12
C GLU A 473 -14.93 11.89 -17.71
N GLU A 474 -14.92 12.25 -16.42
CA GLU A 474 -14.20 13.40 -15.87
C GLU A 474 -12.85 13.04 -15.25
N GLY A 475 -12.69 11.79 -14.78
CA GLY A 475 -11.45 11.32 -14.15
C GLY A 475 -11.55 9.93 -13.55
N THR A 476 -10.54 9.57 -12.77
CA THR A 476 -10.61 8.49 -11.78
C THR A 476 -11.01 9.10 -10.44
N GLU A 477 -12.30 8.94 -10.10
CA GLU A 477 -13.11 9.71 -9.14
C GLU A 477 -13.11 11.26 -9.36
N ALA A 478 -14.28 11.90 -9.43
CA ALA A 478 -14.39 13.29 -9.94
C ALA A 478 -15.62 14.07 -9.43
N VAL A 479 -15.60 15.40 -9.58
CA VAL A 479 -16.72 16.29 -10.03
C VAL A 479 -16.12 17.61 -10.56
N ALA A 480 -16.18 17.87 -11.87
CA ALA A 480 -16.12 19.20 -12.50
C ALA A 480 -16.38 19.13 -14.03
N ALA A 481 -17.14 20.08 -14.58
CA ALA A 481 -17.53 20.08 -16.00
C ALA A 481 -16.62 20.94 -16.92
N SER A 482 -16.35 20.44 -18.13
CA SER A 482 -15.82 21.20 -19.28
C SER A 482 -16.13 20.43 -20.58
N GLY A 483 -16.31 21.13 -21.70
CA GLY A 483 -16.63 20.52 -23.00
C GLY A 483 -15.52 20.70 -24.04
N ILE A 484 -15.37 19.72 -24.95
CA ILE A 484 -14.39 19.72 -26.04
C ILE A 484 -15.11 19.40 -27.36
N GLY A 485 -14.79 20.15 -28.42
CA GLY A 485 -15.27 19.87 -29.78
C GLY A 485 -14.32 18.92 -30.53
N ILE A 486 -14.87 17.89 -31.18
CA ILE A 486 -14.09 16.94 -31.99
C ILE A 486 -14.11 17.38 -33.45
N ASN A 487 -12.93 17.74 -33.98
CA ASN A 487 -12.72 17.86 -35.43
C ASN A 487 -12.30 16.50 -36.02
N ARG A 488 -12.81 16.18 -37.21
CA ARG A 488 -12.39 15.00 -37.97
C ARG A 488 -11.44 15.43 -39.08
N SER A 489 -10.17 15.03 -38.97
CA SER A 489 -9.22 15.08 -40.09
C SER A 489 -8.69 13.66 -40.37
N GLY A 490 -8.29 13.39 -41.61
CA GLY A 490 -7.95 12.03 -42.06
C GLY A 490 -6.57 11.56 -41.58
N GLY A 491 -6.47 10.31 -41.13
CA GLY A 491 -5.23 9.69 -40.65
C GLY A 491 -5.26 9.23 -39.18
N GLN A 492 -6.34 9.53 -38.46
CA GLN A 492 -6.50 9.25 -37.02
C GLN A 492 -6.35 7.76 -36.66
N VAL A 493 -5.52 7.48 -35.64
CA VAL A 493 -5.47 6.17 -34.99
C VAL A 493 -6.75 5.96 -34.19
N THR A 494 -7.33 4.74 -34.21
CA THR A 494 -8.49 4.40 -33.37
C THR A 494 -8.08 3.41 -32.30
N PHE A 495 -8.10 3.83 -31.03
CA PHE A 495 -7.80 2.97 -29.88
C PHE A 495 -9.09 2.61 -29.14
N ARG A 496 -9.48 1.33 -29.21
CA ARG A 496 -10.80 0.86 -28.74
C ARG A 496 -10.65 -0.25 -27.70
N CYS A 497 -11.02 0.04 -26.46
CA CYS A 497 -10.97 -0.91 -25.33
C CYS A 497 -12.28 -1.71 -25.19
N ASP A 498 -12.71 -2.36 -26.27
CA ASP A 498 -13.89 -3.24 -26.33
C ASP A 498 -13.53 -4.74 -26.24
N VAL A 499 -12.34 -5.05 -25.78
CA VAL A 499 -11.70 -6.38 -25.68
C VAL A 499 -10.80 -6.39 -24.45
N PRO A 500 -10.35 -7.54 -23.91
CA PRO A 500 -9.49 -7.56 -22.73
C PRO A 500 -8.23 -6.70 -22.87
N PHE A 501 -7.89 -5.95 -21.83
CA PHE A 501 -6.72 -5.07 -21.81
C PHE A 501 -6.07 -5.02 -20.42
N LEU A 502 -4.82 -4.59 -20.41
CA LEU A 502 -4.08 -4.24 -19.20
C LEU A 502 -4.08 -2.73 -19.00
N PHE A 503 -4.11 -2.25 -17.77
CA PHE A 503 -3.88 -0.84 -17.46
C PHE A 503 -3.03 -0.67 -16.20
N PHE A 504 -2.36 0.48 -16.09
CA PHE A 504 -1.64 0.88 -14.89
C PHE A 504 -1.60 2.39 -14.74
N ILE A 505 -1.64 2.89 -13.51
CA ILE A 505 -1.51 4.32 -13.20
C ILE A 505 -0.04 4.57 -12.88
N TYR A 506 0.59 5.38 -13.73
CA TYR A 506 2.02 5.65 -13.74
C TYR A 506 2.33 7.09 -13.33
N GLN A 507 3.23 7.24 -12.37
CA GLN A 507 3.80 8.51 -11.94
C GLN A 507 5.12 8.70 -12.71
N LYS A 508 5.24 9.78 -13.50
CA LYS A 508 6.29 9.90 -14.53
C LYS A 508 7.68 10.20 -13.96
N GLU A 509 7.76 11.09 -12.98
CA GLU A 509 9.01 11.61 -12.41
C GLU A 509 9.76 10.53 -11.61
N THR A 510 9.02 9.78 -10.80
CA THR A 510 9.51 8.65 -9.98
C THR A 510 9.45 7.31 -10.69
N LYS A 511 8.89 7.25 -11.90
CA LYS A 511 8.69 6.05 -12.74
C LYS A 511 7.84 4.96 -12.06
N MET A 512 6.88 5.37 -11.23
CA MET A 512 6.14 4.46 -10.36
C MET A 512 4.84 3.93 -10.91
N ILE A 513 4.63 2.63 -10.70
CA ILE A 513 3.31 2.00 -10.80
C ILE A 513 2.59 2.20 -9.47
N LEU A 514 1.58 3.07 -9.44
CA LEU A 514 0.73 3.29 -8.27
C LEU A 514 -0.37 2.23 -8.19
N PHE A 515 -0.96 1.91 -9.34
CA PHE A 515 -1.99 0.89 -9.51
C PHE A 515 -1.71 0.08 -10.77
N TRP A 516 -2.08 -1.20 -10.73
CA TRP A 516 -1.99 -2.14 -11.83
C TRP A 516 -3.31 -2.90 -11.94
N GLY A 517 -3.78 -3.17 -13.15
CA GLY A 517 -4.97 -3.99 -13.35
C GLY A 517 -5.07 -4.65 -14.72
N SER A 518 -5.83 -5.73 -14.75
CA SER A 518 -6.17 -6.51 -15.93
C SER A 518 -7.68 -6.66 -15.98
N VAL A 519 -8.27 -6.38 -17.13
CA VAL A 519 -9.73 -6.33 -17.30
C VAL A 519 -10.12 -7.28 -18.43
N THR A 520 -10.81 -8.37 -18.07
CA THR A 520 -11.40 -9.28 -19.07
C THR A 520 -12.92 -9.15 -19.16
N SER A 521 -13.58 -8.53 -18.16
CA SER A 521 -15.02 -8.25 -18.19
C SER A 521 -15.34 -7.02 -17.33
N PRO A 522 -15.39 -5.80 -17.90
CA PRO A 522 -15.61 -4.58 -17.12
C PRO A 522 -16.93 -4.62 -16.34
N GLU A 523 -16.90 -4.28 -15.05
CA GLU A 523 -18.11 -4.10 -14.25
C GLU A 523 -18.66 -2.68 -14.48
N PRO A 524 -19.97 -2.53 -14.75
CA PRO A 524 -20.56 -1.20 -14.96
C PRO A 524 -20.41 -0.34 -13.70
N SER A 525 -19.91 0.90 -13.86
CA SER A 525 -20.00 1.89 -12.77
C SER A 525 -21.46 2.10 -12.39
N ALA A 526 -21.79 2.15 -11.10
CA ALA A 526 -23.12 2.53 -10.65
C ALA A 526 -23.52 3.90 -11.25
N PRO A 527 -24.81 4.14 -11.58
CA PRO A 527 -25.26 5.45 -12.03
C PRO A 527 -24.99 6.50 -10.94
N SER A 528 -24.55 7.68 -11.36
CA SER A 528 -24.09 8.78 -10.48
C SER A 528 -25.18 9.45 -9.65
N ASP A 529 -26.43 9.01 -9.80
CA ASP A 529 -27.62 9.79 -9.45
C ASP A 529 -28.30 9.27 -8.16
N SER A 530 -27.53 8.65 -7.27
CA SER A 530 -28.01 8.09 -5.99
C SER A 530 -27.06 8.31 -4.80
N LYS A 531 -26.67 9.56 -4.56
CA LYS A 531 -26.16 10.06 -3.28
C LYS A 531 -26.72 11.45 -2.98
#